data_AF-A0A1V5K2S8-F1
#
_entry.id   AF-A0A1V5K2S8-F1
#
_cell.length_a   1.000
_cell.length_b   1.000
_cell.length_c   1.000
_cell.angle_alpha   90.00
_cell.angle_beta   90.00
_cell.angle_gamma   90.00
#
_symmetry.space_group_name_H-M   'P 1'
#
loop_
_entity.id
_entity.type
_entity.pdbx_description
1 polymer ?
#
loop_
_entity_poly.entity_id
_entity_poly.type
_entity_poly.pdbx_seq_one_letter_code
_entity_poly.pdbx_strand_id
1 'polypeptide(L)'
;MIAPAELPVTIQSFKTQQHRWAKGAIQTAKKLMPIIIRSKIPLKNKVEAFFHLCANIAYLFMIPLSVAIFPTVVIRRNMNWGQMILIDIPFLLLATFSFGAFYLVAQKHVLKTWNEKIKFLPFCSAIGIGLSVNNAVAVWEGLVNKQSPFVRTPKYGILDNKKEAGQKKYKSNRSYLAYIEILLGLYFTATIFVAIDSEIYLTIPFLFIFQFGYLYMGVLSLMEEHKWIPALFRREKTLTLAESKQRI
;
A
#
# COMPACT_ATOMS: atom_id res chain seq x y z
N MET A 1 -14.86 11.57 8.54
CA MET A 1 -16.01 11.19 7.69
C MET A 1 -15.87 9.74 7.33
N ILE A 2 -16.75 8.88 7.84
CA ILE A 2 -16.86 7.50 7.37
C ILE A 2 -18.05 7.50 6.42
N ALA A 3 -17.78 7.62 5.12
CA ALA A 3 -18.82 7.41 4.12
C ALA A 3 -18.91 5.90 3.88
N PRO A 4 -20.08 5.26 4.06
CA PRO A 4 -20.25 3.84 3.74
C PRO A 4 -20.10 3.70 2.22
N ALA A 5 -18.90 3.37 1.77
CA ALA A 5 -18.59 3.08 0.39
C ALA A 5 -18.46 1.58 0.21
N GLU A 6 -18.99 1.04 -0.88
CA GLU A 6 -18.74 -0.35 -1.27
C GLU A 6 -17.23 -0.56 -1.39
N LEU A 7 -16.66 -1.37 -0.49
CA LEU A 7 -15.26 -1.76 -0.57
C LEU A 7 -15.08 -2.65 -1.80
N PRO A 8 -13.98 -2.47 -2.57
CA PRO A 8 -13.69 -3.32 -3.70
C PRO A 8 -13.65 -4.79 -3.27
N VAL A 9 -14.43 -5.62 -3.93
CA VAL A 9 -14.56 -7.06 -3.60
C VAL A 9 -13.39 -7.90 -4.12
N THR A 10 -12.51 -7.31 -4.94
CA THR A 10 -11.34 -8.00 -5.48
C THR A 10 -10.07 -7.17 -5.35
N ILE A 11 -8.90 -7.81 -5.32
CA ILE A 11 -7.64 -7.09 -5.17
C ILE A 11 -7.35 -6.25 -6.41
N GLN A 12 -7.76 -6.75 -7.58
CA GLN A 12 -7.54 -6.03 -8.82
C GLN A 12 -8.41 -4.77 -8.95
N SER A 13 -9.66 -4.83 -8.46
CA SER A 13 -10.54 -3.66 -8.39
C SER A 13 -10.03 -2.64 -7.38
N PHE A 14 -9.48 -3.09 -6.25
CA PHE A 14 -8.80 -2.23 -5.27
C PHE A 14 -7.57 -1.53 -5.86
N LYS A 15 -6.65 -2.28 -6.48
CA LYS A 15 -5.46 -1.72 -7.14
C LYS A 15 -5.82 -0.72 -8.24
N THR A 16 -6.86 -1.01 -9.03
CA THR A 16 -7.34 -0.09 -10.07
C THR A 16 -7.88 1.21 -9.47
N GLN A 17 -8.59 1.13 -8.34
CA GLN A 17 -9.06 2.32 -7.61
C GLN A 17 -7.90 3.16 -7.08
N GLN A 18 -6.96 2.54 -6.37
CA GLN A 18 -5.77 3.21 -5.83
C GLN A 18 -4.95 3.86 -6.93
N HIS A 19 -4.77 3.17 -8.06
CA HIS A 19 -4.07 3.71 -9.22
C HIS A 19 -4.74 4.98 -9.74
N ARG A 20 -6.06 4.98 -9.88
CA ARG A 20 -6.81 6.15 -10.35
C ARG A 20 -6.70 7.33 -9.39
N TRP A 21 -6.77 7.08 -8.08
CA TRP A 21 -6.62 8.12 -7.08
C TRP A 21 -5.23 8.73 -7.11
N ALA A 22 -4.18 7.91 -7.15
CA ALA A 22 -2.80 8.36 -7.24
C ALA A 22 -2.57 9.19 -8.52
N LYS A 23 -2.98 8.67 -9.68
CA LYS A 23 -2.82 9.38 -10.97
C LYS A 23 -3.56 10.73 -10.98
N GLY A 24 -4.82 10.75 -10.53
CA GLY A 24 -5.62 11.97 -10.46
C GLY A 24 -5.04 13.01 -9.50
N ALA A 25 -4.53 12.57 -8.35
CA ALA A 25 -3.86 13.43 -7.39
C ALA A 25 -2.61 14.10 -8.01
N ILE A 26 -1.77 13.33 -8.72
CA ILE A 26 -0.59 13.89 -9.39
C ILE A 26 -0.95 14.85 -10.52
N GLN A 27 -1.97 14.53 -11.33
CA GLN A 27 -2.45 15.47 -12.36
C GLN A 27 -2.98 16.77 -11.74
N THR A 28 -3.67 16.66 -10.61
CA THR A 28 -4.18 17.82 -9.85
C THR A 28 -3.03 18.63 -9.26
N ALA A 29 -2.03 17.97 -8.67
CA ALA A 29 -0.81 18.59 -8.18
C ALA A 29 -0.10 19.35 -9.31
N LYS A 30 0.12 18.73 -10.47
CA LYS A 30 0.74 19.40 -11.62
C LYS A 30 -0.02 20.65 -12.09
N LYS A 31 -1.35 20.62 -12.05
CA LYS A 31 -2.19 21.75 -12.46
C LYS A 31 -2.21 22.87 -11.43
N LEU A 32 -2.35 22.53 -10.14
CA LEU A 32 -2.56 23.50 -9.07
C LEU A 32 -1.27 24.01 -8.44
N MET A 33 -0.20 23.19 -8.38
CA MET A 33 1.04 23.57 -7.70
C MET A 33 1.67 24.86 -8.23
N PRO A 34 1.78 25.09 -9.55
CA PRO A 34 2.32 26.35 -10.07
C PRO A 34 1.46 27.57 -9.67
N ILE A 35 0.14 27.40 -9.57
CA ILE A 35 -0.81 28.44 -9.17
C ILE A 35 -0.65 28.75 -7.68
N ILE A 36 -0.57 27.72 -6.84
CA ILE A 36 -0.41 27.83 -5.38
C ILE A 36 0.90 28.53 -5.04
N ILE A 37 2.00 28.14 -5.69
CA ILE A 37 3.32 28.74 -5.46
C ILE A 37 3.31 30.24 -5.78
N ARG A 38 2.66 30.64 -6.88
CA ARG A 38 2.54 32.04 -7.33
C ARG A 38 1.52 32.87 -6.54
N SER A 39 0.62 32.23 -5.78
CA SER A 39 -0.43 32.93 -5.03
C SER A 39 0.14 33.70 -3.82
N LYS A 40 -0.58 34.75 -3.38
CA LYS A 40 -0.24 35.58 -2.21
C LYS A 40 -0.70 34.97 -0.86
N ILE A 41 -0.80 33.64 -0.77
CA ILE A 41 -1.18 32.96 0.49
C ILE A 41 0.03 32.79 1.43
N PRO A 42 -0.18 32.63 2.75
CA PRO A 42 0.90 32.38 3.71
C PRO A 42 1.71 31.13 3.37
N LEU A 43 3.02 31.15 3.67
CA LEU A 43 3.93 30.03 3.38
C LEU A 43 3.48 28.71 4.02
N LYS A 44 2.94 28.76 5.24
CA LYS A 44 2.42 27.58 5.95
C LYS A 44 1.37 26.83 5.11
N ASN A 45 0.41 27.55 4.54
CA ASN A 45 -0.63 26.98 3.69
C ASN A 45 -0.06 26.44 2.37
N LYS A 46 0.99 27.05 1.82
CA LYS A 46 1.69 26.51 0.64
C LYS A 46 2.37 25.17 0.95
N VAL A 47 3.03 25.08 2.10
CA VAL A 47 3.71 23.86 2.57
C VAL A 47 2.69 22.74 2.81
N GLU A 48 1.60 23.04 3.51
CA GLU A 48 0.51 22.09 3.73
C GLU A 48 -0.10 21.59 2.40
N ALA A 49 -0.41 22.51 1.48
CA ALA A 49 -0.90 22.15 0.16
C ALA A 49 0.11 21.31 -0.64
N PHE A 50 1.41 21.60 -0.52
CA PHE A 50 2.47 20.81 -1.14
C PHE A 50 2.45 19.36 -0.65
N PHE A 51 2.50 19.15 0.67
CA PHE A 51 2.50 17.81 1.22
C PHE A 51 1.21 17.04 0.90
N HIS A 52 0.05 17.68 0.94
CA HIS A 52 -1.22 17.02 0.60
C HIS A 52 -1.32 16.63 -0.88
N LEU A 53 -0.93 17.52 -1.79
CA LEU A 53 -1.03 17.25 -3.23
C LEU A 53 0.06 16.29 -3.72
N CYS A 54 1.27 16.38 -3.18
CA CYS A 54 2.43 15.59 -3.60
C CYS A 54 2.58 14.26 -2.84
N ALA A 55 1.75 13.96 -1.84
CA ALA A 55 1.88 12.76 -1.00
C ALA A 55 2.04 11.46 -1.82
N ASN A 56 1.31 11.32 -2.93
CA ASN A 56 1.37 10.12 -3.76
C ASN A 56 2.72 9.94 -4.49
N ILE A 57 3.54 10.99 -4.64
CA ILE A 57 4.88 10.86 -5.22
C ILE A 57 5.76 9.92 -4.40
N ALA A 58 5.50 9.79 -3.09
CA ALA A 58 6.21 8.85 -2.23
C ALA A 58 6.23 7.42 -2.80
N TYR A 59 5.14 6.96 -3.43
CA TYR A 59 5.10 5.62 -4.04
C TYR A 59 6.14 5.44 -5.16
N LEU A 60 6.43 6.50 -5.92
CA LEU A 60 7.48 6.47 -6.95
C LEU A 60 8.87 6.30 -6.34
N PHE A 61 9.13 6.94 -5.20
CA PHE A 61 10.40 6.81 -4.46
C PHE A 61 10.50 5.51 -3.64
N MET A 62 9.38 4.88 -3.29
CA MET A 62 9.38 3.60 -2.57
C MET A 62 10.06 2.48 -3.36
N ILE A 63 9.95 2.44 -4.69
CA ILE A 63 10.58 1.39 -5.52
C ILE A 63 12.11 1.46 -5.49
N PRO A 64 12.77 2.59 -5.84
CA PRO A 64 14.22 2.68 -5.73
C PRO A 64 14.70 2.55 -4.28
N LEU A 65 13.93 3.02 -3.29
CA LEU A 65 14.25 2.78 -1.88
C LEU A 65 14.28 1.29 -1.55
N SER A 66 13.26 0.53 -1.97
CA SER A 66 13.21 -0.93 -1.82
C SER A 66 14.41 -1.62 -2.43
N VAL A 67 14.85 -1.19 -3.62
CA VAL A 67 16.04 -1.72 -4.29
C VAL A 67 17.35 -1.26 -3.62
N ALA A 68 17.37 -0.09 -2.99
CA ALA A 68 18.54 0.41 -2.27
C ALA A 68 18.75 -0.29 -0.91
N ILE A 69 17.75 -1.00 -0.38
CA ILE A 69 17.86 -1.66 0.93
C ILE A 69 18.89 -2.79 0.91
N PHE A 70 18.91 -3.66 -0.11
CA PHE A 70 19.92 -4.73 -0.20
C PHE A 70 21.37 -4.21 -0.23
N PRO A 71 21.77 -3.28 -1.13
CA PRO A 71 23.14 -2.78 -1.12
C PRO A 71 23.47 -2.07 0.19
N THR A 72 22.48 -1.45 0.84
CA THR A 72 22.67 -0.89 2.18
C THR A 72 23.01 -1.98 3.20
N VAL A 73 22.31 -3.11 3.20
CA VAL A 73 22.64 -4.26 4.08
C VAL A 73 24.05 -4.77 3.79
N VAL A 74 24.42 -4.92 2.51
CA VAL A 74 25.75 -5.42 2.10
C VAL A 74 26.87 -4.47 2.53
N ILE A 75 26.73 -3.17 2.30
CA ILE A 75 27.75 -2.15 2.68
C ILE A 75 27.98 -2.16 4.20
N ARG A 76 26.91 -2.42 4.96
CA ARG A 76 26.93 -2.37 6.42
C ARG A 76 27.46 -3.63 7.08
N ARG A 77 27.73 -4.70 6.32
CA ARG A 77 28.26 -5.97 6.83
C ARG A 77 29.54 -5.80 7.64
N ASN A 78 30.39 -4.84 7.27
CA ASN A 78 31.68 -4.59 7.92
C ASN A 78 31.62 -3.42 8.92
N MET A 79 30.44 -2.92 9.26
CA MET A 79 30.28 -1.76 10.13
C MET A 79 30.37 -2.17 11.61
N ASN A 80 31.11 -1.40 12.41
CA ASN A 80 31.22 -1.66 13.84
C ASN A 80 29.86 -1.48 14.53
N TRP A 81 29.53 -2.35 15.49
CA TRP A 81 28.28 -2.31 16.26
C TRP A 81 27.98 -0.93 16.88
N GLY A 82 29.00 -0.24 17.38
CA GLY A 82 28.84 1.12 17.94
C GLY A 82 28.41 2.15 16.90
N GLN A 83 28.95 2.09 15.67
CA GLN A 83 28.54 2.97 14.58
C GLN A 83 27.15 2.61 14.06
N MET A 84 26.83 1.31 14.03
CA MET A 84 25.51 0.80 13.66
C MET A 84 24.43 1.36 14.60
N ILE A 85 24.62 1.27 15.91
CA ILE A 85 23.67 1.80 16.90
C ILE A 85 23.55 3.32 16.81
N LEU A 86 24.68 4.03 16.70
CA LEU A 86 24.71 5.49 16.63
C LEU A 86 23.92 6.04 15.44
N ILE A 87 23.93 5.32 14.31
CA ILE A 87 23.19 5.70 13.11
C ILE A 87 21.77 5.16 13.15
N ASP A 88 21.58 3.87 13.41
CA ASP A 88 20.27 3.22 13.30
C ASP A 88 19.28 3.67 14.35
N ILE A 89 19.69 3.87 15.60
CA ILE A 89 18.73 4.22 16.66
C ILE A 89 18.06 5.57 16.40
N PRO A 90 18.78 6.66 16.06
CA PRO A 90 18.14 7.91 15.67
C PRO A 90 17.20 7.76 14.47
N PHE A 91 17.64 7.09 13.40
CA PHE A 91 16.79 6.89 12.22
C PHE A 91 15.56 6.03 12.52
N LEU A 92 15.72 4.97 13.30
CA LEU A 92 14.66 4.08 13.75
C LEU A 92 13.64 4.82 14.60
N LEU A 93 14.10 5.63 15.57
CA LEU A 93 13.22 6.42 16.43
C LEU A 93 12.46 7.47 15.63
N LEU A 94 13.13 8.20 14.75
CA LEU A 94 12.49 9.21 13.89
C LEU A 94 11.45 8.57 12.96
N ALA A 95 11.80 7.46 12.30
CA ALA A 95 10.89 6.76 11.40
C ALA A 95 9.70 6.16 12.15
N THR A 96 9.94 5.47 13.26
CA THR A 96 8.90 4.80 14.06
C THR A 96 7.97 5.82 14.71
N PHE A 97 8.51 6.92 15.24
CA PHE A 97 7.68 7.97 15.85
C PHE A 97 6.84 8.71 14.80
N SER A 98 7.43 9.08 13.66
CA SER A 98 6.71 9.75 12.58
C SER A 98 5.59 8.86 12.03
N PHE A 99 5.92 7.61 11.70
CA PHE A 99 4.98 6.64 11.16
C PHE A 99 3.90 6.25 12.18
N GLY A 100 4.32 6.02 13.42
CA GLY A 100 3.45 5.71 14.55
C GLY A 100 2.48 6.84 14.85
N ALA A 101 2.94 8.09 14.95
CA ALA A 101 2.08 9.24 15.22
C ALA A 101 1.03 9.42 14.11
N PHE A 102 1.42 9.31 12.84
CA PHE A 102 0.49 9.39 11.71
C PHE A 102 -0.62 8.33 11.80
N TYR A 103 -0.25 7.06 11.98
CA TYR A 103 -1.23 5.97 12.05
C TYR A 103 -2.07 6.01 13.32
N LEU A 104 -1.50 6.40 14.46
CA LEU A 104 -2.24 6.54 15.72
C LEU A 104 -3.30 7.64 15.61
N VAL A 105 -2.99 8.78 14.99
CA VAL A 105 -3.96 9.84 14.73
C VAL A 105 -5.02 9.38 13.72
N ALA A 106 -4.62 8.71 12.65
CA ALA A 106 -5.54 8.17 11.65
C ALA A 106 -6.51 7.14 12.24
N GLN A 107 -6.02 6.25 13.11
CA GLN A 107 -6.80 5.18 13.73
C GLN A 107 -7.57 5.61 14.97
N LYS A 108 -7.30 6.80 15.53
CA LYS A 108 -8.02 7.34 16.70
C LYS A 108 -9.54 7.33 16.50
N HIS A 109 -10.00 7.51 15.27
CA HIS A 109 -11.42 7.61 14.92
C HIS A 109 -12.01 6.31 14.34
N VAL A 110 -11.20 5.26 14.14
CA VAL A 110 -11.61 4.03 13.43
C VAL A 110 -11.62 2.81 14.35
N LEU A 111 -10.60 2.67 15.21
CA LEU A 111 -10.44 1.50 16.08
C LEU A 111 -10.76 1.85 17.54
N LYS A 112 -11.51 0.97 18.21
CA LYS A 112 -11.99 1.19 19.58
C LYS A 112 -10.89 0.92 20.62
N THR A 113 -10.04 -0.09 20.40
CA THR A 113 -9.05 -0.53 21.41
C THR A 113 -7.61 -0.24 20.97
N TRP A 114 -6.74 0.19 21.90
CA TRP A 114 -5.32 0.47 21.64
C TRP A 114 -4.52 -0.75 21.18
N ASN A 115 -4.84 -1.94 21.70
CA ASN A 115 -4.18 -3.19 21.30
C ASN A 115 -4.45 -3.55 19.84
N GLU A 116 -5.63 -3.23 19.32
CA GLU A 116 -5.97 -3.44 17.91
C GLU A 116 -5.16 -2.49 17.02
N LYS A 117 -5.07 -1.21 17.42
CA LYS A 117 -4.32 -0.18 16.70
C LYS A 117 -2.87 -0.59 16.42
N ILE A 118 -2.18 -1.06 17.46
CA ILE A 118 -0.77 -1.46 17.37
C ILE A 118 -0.61 -2.73 16.50
N LYS A 119 -1.50 -3.72 16.65
CA LYS A 119 -1.43 -4.97 15.87
C LYS A 119 -1.73 -4.77 14.38
N PHE A 120 -2.63 -3.86 14.04
CA PHE A 120 -2.99 -3.58 12.65
C PHE A 120 -1.97 -2.70 11.92
N LEU A 121 -1.16 -1.93 12.64
CA LEU A 121 -0.16 -1.02 12.07
C LEU A 121 0.83 -1.69 11.10
N PRO A 122 1.51 -2.80 11.43
CA PRO A 122 2.42 -3.48 10.48
C PRO A 122 1.67 -4.03 9.26
N PHE A 123 0.44 -4.52 9.43
CA PHE A 123 -0.36 -5.02 8.32
C PHE A 123 -0.80 -3.90 7.36
N CYS A 124 -1.25 -2.77 7.90
CA CYS A 124 -1.56 -1.58 7.11
C CYS A 124 -0.32 -1.06 6.35
N SER A 125 0.85 -1.10 6.99
CA SER A 125 2.13 -0.73 6.39
C SER A 125 2.44 -1.62 5.20
N ALA A 126 2.35 -2.94 5.40
CA ALA A 126 2.63 -3.93 4.36
C ALA A 126 1.68 -3.78 3.16
N ILE A 127 0.38 -3.56 3.38
CA ILE A 127 -0.57 -3.27 2.30
C ILE A 127 -0.16 -2.00 1.55
N GLY A 128 0.21 -0.93 2.25
CA GLY A 128 0.68 0.31 1.63
C GLY A 128 1.93 0.12 0.77
N ILE A 129 2.91 -0.66 1.27
CA ILE A 129 4.12 -1.01 0.53
C ILE A 129 3.79 -1.88 -0.68
N GLY A 130 2.93 -2.89 -0.53
CA GLY A 130 2.54 -3.75 -1.65
C GLY A 130 1.82 -3.00 -2.77
N LEU A 131 1.09 -1.93 -2.46
CA LEU A 131 0.48 -1.03 -3.45
C LEU A 131 1.49 -0.13 -4.18
N SER A 132 2.72 -0.02 -3.67
CA SER A 132 3.71 0.93 -4.19
C SER A 132 4.02 0.72 -5.66
N VAL A 133 4.11 -0.52 -6.14
CA VAL A 133 4.39 -0.83 -7.56
C VAL A 133 3.29 -0.26 -8.45
N ASN A 134 2.04 -0.63 -8.19
CA ASN A 134 0.89 -0.16 -8.97
C ASN A 134 0.70 1.35 -8.91
N ASN A 135 0.94 1.96 -7.75
CA ASN A 135 0.81 3.41 -7.57
C ASN A 135 2.00 4.20 -8.13
N ALA A 136 3.21 3.65 -8.11
CA ALA A 136 4.39 4.25 -8.74
C ALA A 136 4.18 4.39 -10.26
N VAL A 137 3.62 3.36 -10.91
CA VAL A 137 3.22 3.45 -12.31
C VAL A 137 2.16 4.54 -12.50
N ALA A 138 1.19 4.67 -11.59
CA ALA A 138 0.16 5.71 -11.66
C ALA A 138 0.74 7.12 -11.60
N VAL A 139 1.68 7.32 -10.68
CA VAL A 139 2.38 8.58 -10.49
C VAL A 139 3.19 8.90 -11.75
N TRP A 140 3.96 7.95 -12.25
CA TRP A 140 4.74 8.10 -13.48
C TRP A 140 3.85 8.47 -14.67
N GLU A 141 2.75 7.74 -14.88
CA GLU A 141 1.78 8.06 -15.93
C GLU A 141 1.16 9.46 -15.76
N GLY A 142 0.89 9.89 -14.52
CA GLY A 142 0.41 11.24 -14.21
C GLY A 142 1.47 12.32 -14.49
N LEU A 143 2.74 12.04 -14.20
CA LEU A 143 3.87 12.93 -14.49
C LEU A 143 4.11 13.07 -15.99
N VAL A 144 4.00 12.01 -16.77
CA VAL A 144 4.20 12.02 -18.23
C VAL A 144 2.94 12.44 -19.00
N ASN A 145 1.82 12.74 -18.32
CA ASN A 145 0.52 13.04 -18.94
C ASN A 145 0.02 11.93 -19.87
N LYS A 146 0.37 10.66 -19.60
CA LYS A 146 -0.07 9.53 -20.42
C LYS A 146 -1.60 9.42 -20.35
N GLN A 147 -2.25 9.65 -21.49
CA GLN A 147 -3.69 9.44 -21.64
C GLN A 147 -3.96 7.94 -21.58
N SER A 148 -4.43 7.46 -20.43
CA SER A 148 -4.87 6.07 -20.26
C SER A 148 -6.39 6.03 -20.29
N PRO A 149 -7.02 5.00 -20.88
CA PRO A 149 -8.46 4.85 -20.82
C PRO A 149 -8.93 4.85 -19.37
N PHE A 150 -10.02 5.57 -19.10
CA PHE A 150 -10.60 5.65 -17.76
C PHE A 150 -11.28 4.33 -17.42
N VAL A 151 -10.52 3.41 -16.82
CA VAL A 151 -11.07 2.13 -16.34
C VAL A 151 -11.92 2.41 -15.11
N ARG A 152 -13.25 2.36 -15.25
CA ARG A 152 -14.16 2.53 -14.13
C ARG A 152 -13.93 1.40 -13.12
N THR A 153 -13.82 1.75 -11.85
CA THR A 153 -13.81 0.78 -10.76
C THR A 153 -15.17 0.08 -10.79
N PRO A 154 -15.22 -1.26 -10.87
CA PRO A 154 -16.49 -1.96 -10.89
C PRO A 154 -17.22 -1.71 -9.57
N LYS A 155 -18.43 -1.17 -9.65
CA LYS A 155 -19.37 -1.06 -8.53
C LYS A 155 -20.32 -2.24 -8.65
N TYR A 156 -20.34 -3.11 -7.66
CA TYR A 156 -21.12 -4.35 -7.72
C TYR A 156 -22.54 -4.17 -7.19
N GLY A 157 -22.87 -3.05 -6.53
CA GLY A 157 -24.25 -2.75 -6.11
C GLY A 157 -24.78 -3.78 -5.12
N ILE A 158 -23.94 -4.21 -4.17
CA ILE A 158 -24.23 -5.34 -3.26
C ILE A 158 -25.14 -4.89 -2.09
N LEU A 159 -25.43 -3.58 -1.98
CA LEU A 159 -26.34 -3.05 -0.96
C LEU A 159 -27.81 -3.42 -1.20
N ASP A 160 -28.21 -3.72 -2.44
CA ASP A 160 -29.56 -4.21 -2.74
C ASP A 160 -29.60 -5.74 -2.86
N ASN A 161 -30.34 -6.35 -1.96
CA ASN A 161 -30.60 -7.78 -1.87
C ASN A 161 -30.94 -8.42 -3.24
N LYS A 162 -30.36 -9.59 -3.50
CA LYS A 162 -30.75 -10.59 -4.53
C LYS A 162 -30.31 -10.37 -5.99
N LYS A 163 -29.17 -9.73 -6.27
CA LYS A 163 -28.49 -10.00 -7.55
C LYS A 163 -27.16 -10.66 -7.29
N GLU A 164 -27.05 -11.93 -7.69
CA GLU A 164 -25.76 -12.53 -7.98
C GLU A 164 -24.97 -11.51 -8.78
N ALA A 165 -23.88 -11.02 -8.18
CA ALA A 165 -23.01 -10.05 -8.80
C ALA A 165 -22.63 -10.58 -10.18
N GLY A 166 -23.32 -10.07 -11.21
CA GLY A 166 -23.15 -10.52 -12.57
C GLY A 166 -21.67 -10.48 -12.88
N GLN A 167 -21.14 -11.65 -13.23
CA GLN A 167 -19.74 -11.97 -13.41
C GLN A 167 -19.10 -11.17 -14.56
N LYS A 168 -19.10 -9.83 -14.49
CA LYS A 168 -18.28 -9.01 -15.38
C LYS A 168 -16.84 -9.16 -14.89
N LYS A 169 -16.21 -10.21 -15.43
CA LYS A 169 -14.79 -10.53 -15.34
C LYS A 169 -14.01 -9.38 -15.94
N TYR A 170 -13.69 -8.38 -15.14
CA TYR A 170 -12.73 -7.37 -15.53
C TYR A 170 -11.34 -7.96 -15.35
N LYS A 171 -10.84 -8.64 -16.39
CA LYS A 171 -9.41 -8.91 -16.50
C LYS A 171 -8.71 -7.57 -16.56
N SER A 172 -7.85 -7.30 -15.59
CA SER A 172 -7.02 -6.11 -15.64
C SER A 172 -5.82 -6.38 -16.54
N ASN A 173 -5.57 -5.47 -17.48
CA ASN A 173 -4.48 -5.54 -18.44
C ASN A 173 -3.08 -5.28 -17.81
N ARG A 174 -2.92 -5.52 -16.51
CA ARG A 174 -1.71 -5.19 -15.73
C ARG A 174 -1.21 -6.34 -14.88
N SER A 175 -1.50 -7.56 -15.30
CA SER A 175 -1.00 -8.81 -14.71
C SER A 175 0.52 -8.83 -14.51
N TYR A 176 1.28 -8.22 -15.43
CA TYR A 176 2.74 -8.15 -15.33
C TYR A 176 3.24 -7.47 -14.03
N LEU A 177 2.46 -6.55 -13.45
CA LEU A 177 2.83 -5.89 -12.19
C LEU A 177 2.84 -6.86 -11.01
N ALA A 178 1.99 -7.90 -11.04
CA ALA A 178 1.98 -8.92 -9.99
C ALA A 178 3.30 -9.72 -9.97
N TYR A 179 3.88 -10.00 -11.14
CA TYR A 179 5.19 -10.65 -11.23
C TYR A 179 6.31 -9.76 -10.69
N ILE A 180 6.24 -8.44 -10.93
CA ILE A 180 7.20 -7.48 -10.35
C ILE A 180 7.09 -7.46 -8.83
N GLU A 181 5.86 -7.47 -8.28
CA GLU A 181 5.63 -7.54 -6.83
C GLU A 181 6.20 -8.84 -6.25
N ILE A 182 5.95 -10.00 -6.88
CA ILE A 182 6.56 -11.28 -6.44
C ILE A 182 8.08 -11.22 -6.50
N LEU A 183 8.65 -10.69 -7.58
CA LEU A 183 10.10 -10.57 -7.73
C LEU A 183 10.72 -9.70 -6.61
N LEU A 184 10.08 -8.57 -6.29
CA LEU A 184 10.49 -7.75 -5.15
C LEU A 184 10.35 -8.51 -3.83
N GLY A 185 9.29 -9.29 -3.64
CA GLY A 185 9.13 -10.15 -2.47
C GLY A 185 10.25 -11.20 -2.32
N LEU A 186 10.62 -11.86 -3.42
CA LEU A 186 11.75 -12.81 -3.45
C LEU A 186 13.09 -12.10 -3.22
N TYR A 187 13.26 -10.89 -3.75
CA TYR A 187 14.42 -10.06 -3.50
C TYR A 187 14.57 -9.69 -2.02
N PHE A 188 13.48 -9.34 -1.34
CA PHE A 188 13.52 -9.14 0.12
C PHE A 188 13.78 -10.42 0.90
N THR A 189 13.34 -11.57 0.38
CA THR A 189 13.67 -12.88 0.97
C THR A 189 15.18 -13.11 0.95
N ALA A 190 15.84 -12.87 -0.19
CA ALA A 190 17.30 -12.92 -0.29
C ALA A 190 17.99 -11.89 0.62
N THR A 191 17.44 -10.67 0.72
CA THR A 191 17.96 -9.61 1.59
C THR A 191 17.91 -10.01 3.07
N ILE A 192 16.85 -10.69 3.51
CA ILE A 192 16.73 -11.19 4.88
C ILE A 192 17.79 -12.26 5.16
N PHE A 193 18.05 -13.18 4.23
CA PHE A 193 19.13 -14.16 4.38
C PHE A 193 20.49 -13.48 4.54
N VAL A 194 20.79 -12.47 3.72
CA VAL A 194 22.04 -11.69 3.85
C VAL A 194 22.09 -10.91 5.16
N ALA A 195 20.97 -10.37 5.64
CA ALA A 195 20.91 -9.67 6.92
C ALA A 195 21.18 -10.62 8.11
N ILE A 196 20.71 -11.87 8.04
CA ILE A 196 21.00 -12.91 9.03
C ILE A 196 22.49 -13.29 8.99
N ASP A 197 23.04 -13.56 7.80
CA ASP A 197 24.46 -13.88 7.61
C ASP A 197 25.40 -12.74 8.07
N SER A 198 24.93 -11.50 7.97
CA SER A 198 25.68 -10.31 8.40
C SER A 198 25.41 -9.90 9.86
N GLU A 199 24.65 -10.70 10.62
CA GLU A 199 24.28 -10.45 12.01
C GLU A 199 23.52 -9.11 12.26
N ILE A 200 22.88 -8.55 11.24
CA ILE A 200 22.15 -7.27 11.31
C ILE A 200 20.67 -7.50 11.69
N TYR A 201 20.46 -8.13 12.84
CA TYR A 201 19.14 -8.60 13.26
C TYR A 201 18.10 -7.49 13.46
N LEU A 202 18.53 -6.28 13.85
CA LEU A 202 17.65 -5.15 14.15
C LEU A 202 16.77 -4.74 12.96
N THR A 203 17.27 -4.93 11.73
CA THR A 203 16.57 -4.53 10.51
C THR A 203 15.55 -5.55 10.02
N ILE A 204 15.67 -6.81 10.45
CA ILE A 204 14.87 -7.95 9.95
C ILE A 204 13.35 -7.71 10.07
N PRO A 205 12.80 -7.22 11.21
CA PRO A 205 11.36 -6.97 11.30
C PRO A 205 10.85 -5.99 10.24
N PHE A 206 11.65 -4.98 9.90
CA PHE A 206 11.29 -4.02 8.85
C PHE A 206 11.35 -4.67 7.46
N LEU A 207 12.38 -5.47 7.17
CA LEU A 207 12.50 -6.21 5.92
C LEU A 207 11.30 -7.15 5.71
N PHE A 208 10.83 -7.80 6.78
CA PHE A 208 9.64 -8.66 6.72
C PHE A 208 8.36 -7.90 6.33
N ILE A 209 8.18 -6.64 6.76
CA ILE A 209 7.02 -5.83 6.36
C ILE A 209 7.03 -5.57 4.86
N PHE A 210 8.21 -5.29 4.28
CA PHE A 210 8.38 -5.13 2.83
C PHE A 210 8.14 -6.45 2.09
N GLN A 211 8.80 -7.53 2.53
CA GLN A 211 8.65 -8.86 1.95
C GLN A 211 7.19 -9.30 1.93
N PHE A 212 6.53 -9.25 3.09
CA PHE A 212 5.13 -9.64 3.25
C PHE A 212 4.23 -8.76 2.39
N GLY A 213 4.43 -7.44 2.39
CA GLY A 213 3.63 -6.52 1.58
C GLY A 213 3.67 -6.83 0.09
N TYR A 214 4.87 -7.06 -0.46
CA TYR A 214 5.05 -7.38 -1.88
C TYR A 214 4.53 -8.78 -2.24
N LEU A 215 4.86 -9.80 -1.44
CA LEU A 215 4.37 -11.16 -1.69
C LEU A 215 2.85 -11.25 -1.54
N TYR A 216 2.27 -10.64 -0.50
CA TYR A 216 0.83 -10.66 -0.28
C TYR A 216 0.08 -10.03 -1.46
N MET A 217 0.51 -8.86 -1.94
CA MET A 217 -0.12 -8.21 -3.09
C MET A 217 0.08 -8.97 -4.39
N GLY A 218 1.29 -9.51 -4.62
CA GLY A 218 1.61 -10.27 -5.83
C GLY A 218 0.83 -11.58 -5.90
N VAL A 219 0.84 -12.36 -4.82
CA VAL A 219 0.15 -13.66 -4.73
C VAL A 219 -1.35 -13.48 -4.90
N LEU A 220 -1.97 -12.53 -4.18
CA LEU A 220 -3.42 -12.30 -4.32
C LEU A 220 -3.81 -11.90 -5.74
N SER A 221 -2.97 -11.12 -6.43
CA SER A 221 -3.23 -10.70 -7.80
C SER A 221 -3.13 -11.88 -8.78
N LEU A 222 -2.11 -12.73 -8.64
CA LEU A 222 -1.96 -13.94 -9.45
C LEU A 222 -3.05 -14.98 -9.17
N MET A 223 -3.43 -15.14 -7.90
CA MET A 223 -4.51 -16.07 -7.52
C MET A 223 -5.85 -15.63 -8.12
N GLU A 224 -6.13 -14.33 -8.14
CA GLU A 224 -7.33 -13.78 -8.78
C GLU A 224 -7.29 -13.98 -10.31
N GLU A 225 -6.12 -13.79 -10.93
CA GLU A 225 -5.93 -13.96 -12.37
C GLU A 225 -6.06 -15.42 -12.84
N HIS A 226 -5.39 -16.34 -12.15
CA HIS A 226 -5.42 -17.78 -12.47
C HIS A 226 -6.68 -18.48 -11.93
N LYS A 227 -7.59 -17.77 -11.25
CA LYS A 227 -8.80 -18.30 -10.59
C LYS A 227 -8.51 -19.34 -9.50
N TRP A 228 -7.32 -19.27 -8.88
CA TRP A 228 -6.90 -20.19 -7.84
C TRP A 228 -7.55 -19.93 -6.49
N ILE A 229 -8.26 -18.83 -6.30
CA ILE A 229 -9.06 -18.58 -5.09
C ILE A 229 -10.25 -19.54 -5.12
N PRO A 230 -10.28 -20.63 -4.30
CA PRO A 230 -11.52 -21.35 -4.06
C PRO A 230 -12.43 -20.41 -3.28
N ALA A 231 -13.71 -20.73 -3.26
CA ALA A 231 -14.79 -20.02 -2.61
C ALA A 231 -14.67 -19.81 -1.06
N LEU A 232 -13.48 -19.54 -0.51
CA LEU A 232 -13.19 -19.36 0.92
C LEU A 232 -13.91 -18.13 1.49
N PHE A 233 -13.91 -16.99 0.79
CA PHE A 233 -14.73 -15.83 1.17
C PHE A 233 -16.22 -15.98 0.83
N ARG A 234 -16.62 -17.07 0.15
CA ARG A 234 -18.00 -17.35 -0.21
C ARG A 234 -18.77 -18.03 0.93
N ARG A 235 -18.07 -18.75 1.83
CA ARG A 235 -18.65 -19.61 2.87
C ARG A 235 -18.92 -18.91 4.20
N GLU A 236 -18.07 -17.97 4.62
CA GLU A 236 -18.27 -17.25 5.90
C GLU A 236 -19.53 -16.34 5.89
N LYS A 237 -19.83 -15.71 4.75
CA LYS A 237 -21.07 -14.92 4.61
C LYS A 237 -22.33 -15.78 4.53
N THR A 238 -22.25 -17.00 4.02
CA THR A 238 -23.43 -17.89 3.96
C THR A 238 -23.76 -18.50 5.31
N LEU A 239 -22.76 -18.80 6.14
CA LEU A 239 -22.98 -19.38 7.47
C LEU A 239 -23.51 -18.35 8.48
N THR A 240 -22.95 -17.13 8.50
CA THR A 240 -23.44 -16.05 9.38
C THR A 240 -24.86 -15.58 9.05
N LEU A 241 -25.27 -15.61 7.78
CA LEU A 241 -26.65 -15.30 7.34
C LEU A 241 -27.63 -16.45 7.57
N ALA A 242 -27.17 -17.70 7.61
CA ALA A 242 -28.01 -18.87 7.93
C ALA A 242 -28.30 -18.92 9.43
N GLU A 243 -27.30 -18.64 10.27
CA GLU A 243 -27.46 -18.61 11.74
C GLU A 243 -28.30 -17.42 12.22
N SER A 244 -28.26 -16.27 11.53
CA SER A 244 -29.13 -15.13 11.85
C SER A 244 -30.58 -15.34 11.43
N LYS A 245 -30.86 -16.24 10.47
CA LYS A 245 -32.22 -16.56 10.01
C LYS A 245 -32.92 -17.63 10.84
N GLN A 246 -32.21 -18.37 11.68
CA GLN A 246 -32.80 -19.32 12.63
C GLN A 246 -33.11 -18.71 14.00
N ARG A 247 -32.76 -17.43 14.23
CA ARG A 247 -33.03 -16.70 15.49
C ARG A 247 -34.08 -15.59 15.36
N ILE A 248 -34.85 -15.58 14.27
CA ILE A 248 -36.03 -14.74 14.06
C ILE A 248 -37.16 -15.68 13.64
#